data_AF-A0A3B8WH43-F1
#
_entry.id   AF-A0A3B8WH43-F1
#
_cell.length_a   1.000
_cell.length_b   1.000
_cell.length_c   1.000
_cell.angle_alpha   90.00
_cell.angle_beta   90.00
_cell.angle_gamma   90.00
#
_symmetry.space_group_name_H-M   'P 1'
#
loop_
_entity.id
_entity.type
_entity.pdbx_description
1 polymer ?
#
loop_
_entity_poly.entity_id
_entity_poly.type
_entity_poly.pdbx_seq_one_letter_code
_entity_poly.pdbx_strand_id
1 'polypeptide(L)' 'PDNPQPLHTLFPELFPAEARQQPAAHTPTENLHSVGKAAEVSLIRETLDANNGDMNKTAKALGISRSTLW' A
#
# COMPACT_ATOMS: atom_id res chain seq x y z
N PRO A 1 30.18 25.79 -6.40
CA PRO A 1 29.28 25.29 -7.46
C PRO A 1 28.74 23.91 -7.08
N ASP A 2 27.67 23.90 -6.28
CA ASP A 2 26.93 22.68 -5.93
C ASP A 2 26.13 22.23 -7.14
N ASN A 3 26.67 21.25 -7.87
CA ASN A 3 25.93 20.58 -8.92
C ASN A 3 25.13 19.46 -8.27
N PRO A 4 23.80 19.58 -8.10
CA PRO A 4 23.01 18.52 -7.49
C PRO A 4 23.06 17.30 -8.40
N GLN A 5 23.85 16.30 -8.02
CA GLN A 5 23.91 15.02 -8.68
C GLN A 5 22.50 14.41 -8.58
N PRO A 6 21.87 14.08 -9.71
CA PRO A 6 20.49 13.63 -9.70
C PRO A 6 20.40 12.25 -9.05
N LEU A 7 19.43 12.06 -8.15
CA LEU A 7 19.34 10.94 -7.20
C LEU A 7 19.50 9.54 -7.83
N HIS A 8 19.11 9.38 -9.09
CA HIS A 8 19.27 8.14 -9.84
C HIS A 8 20.74 7.72 -10.05
N THR A 9 21.69 8.65 -9.98
CA THR A 9 23.13 8.32 -10.05
C THR A 9 23.66 7.76 -8.75
N LEU A 10 23.02 8.09 -7.62
CA LEU A 10 23.43 7.66 -6.29
C LEU A 10 22.87 6.27 -5.95
N PHE A 11 21.70 5.92 -6.49
CA PHE A 11 21.01 4.67 -6.20
C PHE A 11 20.45 4.01 -7.46
N PRO A 12 21.30 3.58 -8.41
CA PRO A 12 20.86 2.99 -9.67
C PRO A 12 19.97 1.75 -9.47
N GLU A 13 20.17 0.98 -8.40
CA GLU A 13 19.34 -0.18 -8.04
C GLU A 13 17.88 0.17 -7.70
N LEU A 14 17.60 1.43 -7.33
CA LEU A 14 16.23 1.90 -7.05
C LEU A 14 15.49 2.35 -8.32
N PHE A 15 16.20 2.51 -9.44
CA PHE A 15 15.64 2.99 -10.70
C PHE A 15 15.95 1.99 -11.82
N PRO A 16 15.08 0.99 -12.03
CA PRO A 16 15.21 0.07 -13.15
C PRO A 16 15.34 0.85 -14.47
N ALA A 17 16.42 0.60 -15.20
CA ALA A 17 16.79 1.34 -16.43
C ALA A 17 15.75 1.22 -17.57
N GLU A 18 14.78 0.33 -17.43
CA GLU A 18 13.76 -0.02 -18.41
C GLU A 18 12.61 1.00 -18.50
N ALA A 19 12.54 1.96 -17.58
CA ALA A 19 11.50 3.00 -17.58
C ALA A 19 11.69 4.11 -18.63
N ARG A 20 12.73 4.05 -19.48
CA ARG A 20 13.04 5.14 -20.43
C ARG A 20 12.25 5.10 -21.75
N GLN A 21 11.31 4.17 -21.90
CA GLN A 21 10.43 4.11 -23.06
C GLN A 21 9.00 3.73 -22.65
N GLN A 22 8.32 4.60 -21.91
CA GLN A 22 6.85 4.59 -21.92
C GLN A 22 6.33 5.99 -22.27
N PRO A 23 5.51 6.13 -23.33
CA PRO A 23 4.78 7.36 -23.56
C PRO A 23 3.86 7.58 -22.36
N ALA A 24 3.84 8.82 -21.85
CA ALA A 24 3.07 9.31 -20.69
C ALA A 24 1.87 8.41 -20.33
N ALA A 25 2.12 7.39 -19.52
CA ALA A 25 1.09 6.48 -19.06
C ALA A 25 0.34 7.19 -17.96
N HIS A 26 -0.86 7.64 -18.32
CA HIS A 26 -2.03 7.89 -17.48
C HIS A 26 -1.71 7.98 -15.98
N THR A 27 -1.77 9.20 -15.43
CA THR A 27 -1.96 9.37 -13.99
C THR A 27 -2.99 8.35 -13.52
N PRO A 28 -2.69 7.48 -12.55
CA PRO A 28 -3.70 6.61 -11.97
C PRO A 28 -4.74 7.54 -11.34
N THR A 29 -5.86 7.75 -12.03
CA THR A 29 -7.05 8.42 -11.49
C THR A 29 -7.77 7.51 -10.49
N GLU A 30 -7.25 6.30 -10.29
CA GLU A 30 -7.60 5.44 -9.16
C GLU A 30 -6.81 5.92 -7.95
N ASN A 31 -7.52 6.54 -7.01
CA ASN A 31 -6.96 6.94 -5.73
C ASN A 31 -6.26 5.71 -5.11
N LEU A 32 -4.96 5.76 -4.86
CA LEU A 32 -4.24 4.70 -4.14
C LEU A 32 -4.93 4.35 -2.80
N HIS A 33 -5.63 5.33 -2.23
CA HIS A 33 -6.51 5.19 -1.08
C HIS A 33 -7.70 4.23 -1.31
N SER A 34 -8.32 4.23 -2.50
CA SER A 34 -9.43 3.30 -2.82
C SER A 34 -8.95 1.87 -3.06
N VAL A 35 -7.79 1.71 -3.70
CA VAL A 35 -7.18 0.38 -3.90
C VAL A 35 -6.78 -0.23 -2.56
N GLY A 36 -6.15 0.56 -1.68
CA GLY A 36 -5.81 0.12 -0.32
C GLY A 36 -7.05 -0.22 0.51
N LYS A 37 -8.13 0.56 0.39
CA LYS A 37 -9.37 0.32 1.13
C LYS A 37 -10.06 -1.00 0.76
N ALA A 38 -10.07 -1.37 -0.53
CA ALA A 38 -10.69 -2.63 -0.96
C ALA A 38 -9.92 -3.85 -0.41
N ALA A 39 -8.58 -3.79 -0.43
CA ALA A 39 -7.72 -4.82 0.15
C ALA A 39 -7.88 -4.89 1.68
N GLU A 40 -7.93 -3.75 2.36
CA GLU A 40 -8.15 -3.64 3.81
C GLU A 40 -9.50 -4.26 4.22
N VAL A 41 -10.59 -3.93 3.53
CA VAL A 41 -11.93 -4.50 3.80
C VAL A 41 -11.95 -6.02 3.59
N SER A 42 -11.30 -6.50 2.53
CA SER A 42 -11.22 -7.93 2.24
C SER A 42 -10.47 -8.68 3.34
N LEU A 43 -9.32 -8.15 3.77
CA LEU A 43 -8.52 -8.69 4.87
C LEU A 43 -9.30 -8.71 6.19
N ILE A 44 -10.00 -7.62 6.51
CA ILE A 44 -10.82 -7.53 7.73
C ILE A 44 -11.92 -8.59 7.71
N ARG A 45 -12.60 -8.77 6.58
CA ARG A 45 -13.67 -9.78 6.43
C ARG A 45 -13.15 -11.20 6.58
N GLU A 46 -12.09 -11.54 5.87
CA GLU A 46 -11.45 -12.86 5.96
C GLU A 46 -11.02 -13.17 7.41
N THR A 47 -10.41 -12.19 8.07
CA THR A 47 -9.98 -12.35 9.46
C THR A 47 -11.17 -12.48 10.41
N LEU A 48 -12.26 -11.75 10.16
CA LEU A 48 -13.49 -11.84 10.96
C LEU A 48 -14.16 -13.22 10.82
N ASP A 49 -14.25 -13.73 9.60
CA ASP A 49 -14.81 -15.05 9.31
C ASP A 49 -13.96 -16.16 9.96
N ALA A 50 -12.63 -16.07 9.86
CA ALA A 50 -11.70 -17.00 10.52
C ALA A 50 -11.80 -16.97 12.07
N ASN A 51 -12.26 -15.86 12.64
CA ASN A 51 -12.47 -15.69 14.08
C ASN A 51 -13.94 -15.82 14.51
N ASN A 52 -14.80 -16.39 13.67
CA ASN A 52 -16.22 -16.62 13.94
C ASN A 52 -16.99 -15.34 14.35
N GLY A 53 -16.62 -14.19 13.81
CA GLY A 53 -17.26 -12.91 14.15
C GLY A 53 -16.80 -12.28 15.47
N ASP A 54 -15.81 -12.87 16.18
CA ASP A 54 -15.31 -12.30 17.44
C ASP A 54 -14.41 -11.08 17.18
N MET A 55 -14.97 -9.89 17.32
CA MET A 55 -14.26 -8.62 17.15
C MET A 55 -13.01 -8.47 18.04
N ASN A 56 -12.99 -9.07 19.25
CA ASN A 56 -11.82 -8.96 20.12
C ASN A 56 -10.65 -9.78 19.57
N LYS A 57 -10.94 -10.99 19.08
CA LYS A 57 -9.91 -11.84 18.47
C LYS A 57 -9.45 -11.28 17.12
N THR A 58 -10.38 -10.78 16.31
CA THR A 58 -10.07 -10.12 15.03
C THR A 58 -9.18 -8.90 15.23
N ALA A 59 -9.51 -7.99 16.16
CA ALA A 59 -8.67 -6.81 16.43
C ALA A 59 -7.26 -7.19 16.90
N LYS A 60 -7.15 -8.21 17.77
CA LYS A 60 -5.86 -8.75 18.21
C LYS A 60 -5.06 -9.38 17.06
N ALA A 61 -5.72 -10.12 16.18
CA ALA A 61 -5.09 -10.76 15.01
C ALA A 61 -4.57 -9.72 14.00
N LEU A 62 -5.30 -8.62 13.83
CA LEU A 62 -4.91 -7.49 12.97
C LEU A 62 -3.91 -6.52 13.62
N GLY A 63 -3.62 -6.67 14.92
CA GLY A 63 -2.70 -5.79 15.65
C GLY A 63 -3.25 -4.37 15.89
N ILE A 64 -4.57 -4.19 15.84
CA ILE A 64 -5.24 -2.88 16.01
C ILE A 64 -6.12 -2.86 17.25
N SER A 65 -6.55 -1.66 17.66
CA SER A 65 -7.53 -1.52 18.73
C SER A 65 -8.93 -1.94 18.24
N ARG A 66 -9.78 -2.45 19.14
CA ARG A 66 -11.18 -2.78 18.80
C ARG A 66 -11.96 -1.56 18.29
N SER A 67 -11.66 -0.37 18.82
CA SER A 67 -12.23 0.90 18.36
C SER A 67 -11.77 1.34 16.98
N THR A 68 -10.63 0.83 16.49
CA THR A 68 -10.17 1.05 15.12
C THR A 68 -10.88 0.10 14.15
N LEU A 69 -11.25 -1.10 14.63
CA LEU A 69 -11.98 -2.10 13.85
C LEU A 69 -13.47 -1.77 13.71
N TRP A 70 -14.05 -1.07 14.70
CA TRP A 70 -15.44 -0.60 14.69
C TRP A 70 -15.60 0.64 13.82
#